data_AF-A0A060XBF6-F1
#
_entry.id   AF-A0A060XBF6-F1
#
_cell.length_a   1.000
_cell.length_b   1.000
_cell.length_c   1.000
_cell.angle_alpha   90.00
_cell.angle_beta   90.00
_cell.angle_gamma   90.00
#
_symmetry.space_group_name_H-M   'P 1'
#
loop_
_entity.id
_entity.type
_entity.pdbx_description
1 polymer ?
#
loop_
_entity_poly.entity_id
_entity_poly.type
_entity_poly.pdbx_seq_one_letter_code
_entity_poly.pdbx_strand_id
1 'polypeptide(L)'
;MEWLRAVDLAEYAPNLRGSGVHGGLIILEPWFSSETLAMLLNIPPQKTLLRRHLATAFTTLVGMQATLDKRDYANATGHAPLTTAAKVRPKKLGLTHFSHLRKRSPDNLADYICPIDSGGLSVMNGVSHRPYAGVRGLSPILDSESEKREPVGPKS
;
A
#
# COMPACT_ATOMS: atom_id res chain seq x y z
N MET A 1 -10.85 12.36 4.01
CA MET A 1 -12.15 12.67 3.37
C MET A 1 -12.14 13.94 2.53
N GLU A 2 -11.30 14.93 2.84
CA GLU A 2 -11.23 16.21 2.09
C GLU A 2 -11.12 16.06 0.58
N TRP A 3 -10.37 15.07 0.08
CA TRP A 3 -10.29 14.80 -1.35
C TRP A 3 -11.66 14.59 -2.00
N LEU A 4 -12.60 13.89 -1.35
CA LEU A 4 -13.97 13.72 -1.86
C LEU A 4 -14.72 15.04 -1.95
N ARG A 5 -14.44 15.99 -1.05
CA ARG A 5 -15.03 17.33 -1.10
C ARG A 5 -14.45 18.12 -2.27
N ALA A 6 -13.15 17.98 -2.52
CA ALA A 6 -12.47 18.64 -3.64
C ALA A 6 -12.89 18.12 -5.03
N VAL A 7 -13.49 16.93 -5.10
CA VAL A 7 -14.03 16.33 -6.34
C VAL A 7 -15.56 16.31 -6.36
N ASP A 8 -16.22 17.20 -5.63
CA ASP A 8 -17.69 17.36 -5.64
C ASP A 8 -18.49 16.12 -5.20
N LEU A 9 -17.93 15.28 -4.32
CA LEU A 9 -18.56 14.09 -3.75
C LEU A 9 -18.65 14.15 -2.21
N ALA A 10 -18.70 15.36 -1.64
CA ALA A 10 -18.73 15.60 -0.20
C ALA A 10 -19.88 14.86 0.53
N GLU A 11 -21.03 14.72 -0.12
CA GLU A 11 -22.23 14.08 0.43
C GLU A 11 -22.04 12.58 0.72
N TYR A 12 -21.11 11.91 0.01
CA TYR A 12 -20.81 10.49 0.23
C TYR A 12 -19.67 10.28 1.24
N ALA A 13 -18.92 11.32 1.58
CA ALA A 13 -17.75 11.22 2.45
C ALA A 13 -18.01 10.60 3.84
N PRO A 14 -19.16 10.84 4.51
CA PRO A 14 -19.47 10.19 5.79
C PRO A 14 -19.51 8.67 5.72
N ASN A 15 -19.83 8.08 4.56
CA ASN A 15 -19.95 6.62 4.38
C ASN A 15 -18.61 5.89 4.49
N LEU A 16 -17.49 6.61 4.29
CA LEU A 16 -16.16 6.04 4.48
C LEU A 16 -15.69 6.09 5.94
N ARG A 17 -16.45 6.68 6.87
CA ARG A 17 -16.06 6.71 8.28
C ARG A 17 -16.08 5.29 8.84
N GLY A 18 -14.95 4.85 9.39
CA GLY A 18 -14.81 3.50 9.95
C GLY A 18 -14.63 2.38 8.91
N SER A 19 -14.53 2.70 7.62
CA SER A 19 -14.29 1.69 6.58
C SER A 19 -12.83 1.22 6.49
N GLY A 20 -11.89 1.94 7.13
CA GLY A 20 -10.46 1.66 7.04
C GLY A 20 -9.79 2.13 5.73
N VAL A 21 -10.53 2.77 4.83
CA VAL A 21 -9.98 3.34 3.59
C VAL A 21 -9.04 4.50 3.91
N HIS A 22 -7.80 4.38 3.44
CA HIS A 22 -6.74 5.37 3.58
C HIS A 22 -5.87 5.39 2.32
N GLY A 23 -5.00 6.39 2.18
CA GLY A 23 -4.17 6.56 0.97
C GLY A 23 -3.26 5.36 0.67
N GLY A 24 -2.72 4.72 1.70
CA GLY A 24 -1.92 3.49 1.57
C GLY A 24 -2.71 2.36 0.89
N LEU A 25 -3.91 2.07 1.38
CA LEU A 25 -4.83 1.11 0.75
C LEU A 25 -5.11 1.48 -0.71
N ILE A 26 -5.43 2.75 -0.97
CA ILE A 26 -5.79 3.21 -2.33
C ILE A 26 -4.63 3.01 -3.32
N ILE A 27 -3.39 3.29 -2.92
CA ILE A 27 -2.23 3.24 -3.83
C ILE A 27 -1.65 1.83 -3.92
N LEU A 28 -1.43 1.17 -2.78
CA LEU A 28 -0.62 -0.05 -2.70
C LEU A 28 -1.42 -1.33 -2.97
N GLU A 29 -2.73 -1.33 -2.74
CA GLU A 29 -3.54 -2.54 -2.93
C GLU A 29 -3.94 -2.73 -4.40
N PRO A 30 -3.49 -3.79 -5.10
CA PRO A 30 -3.70 -3.95 -6.54
C PRO A 30 -5.17 -4.14 -6.94
N TRP A 31 -5.94 -4.81 -6.10
CA TRP A 31 -7.39 -5.04 -6.23
C TRP A 31 -8.28 -3.85 -5.78
N PHE A 32 -7.71 -2.77 -5.22
CA PHE A 32 -8.49 -1.60 -4.82
C PHE A 32 -8.71 -0.68 -6.03
N SER A 33 -9.95 -0.64 -6.52
CA SER A 33 -10.37 0.09 -7.72
C SER A 33 -11.37 1.20 -7.43
N SER A 34 -11.65 2.05 -8.43
CA SER A 34 -12.72 3.05 -8.36
C SER A 34 -14.10 2.42 -8.11
N GLU A 35 -14.33 1.20 -8.62
CA GLU A 35 -15.55 0.43 -8.39
C GLU A 35 -15.69 -0.01 -6.93
N THR A 36 -14.59 -0.47 -6.32
CA THR A 36 -14.54 -0.80 -4.89
C THR A 36 -14.81 0.43 -4.03
N LEU A 37 -14.22 1.58 -4.39
CA LEU A 37 -14.47 2.84 -3.70
C LEU A 37 -15.93 3.29 -3.84
N ALA A 38 -16.55 3.14 -5.01
CA ALA A 38 -17.95 3.47 -5.24
C ALA A 38 -18.89 2.62 -4.35
N MET A 39 -18.59 1.33 -4.19
CA MET A 39 -19.33 0.46 -3.27
C MET A 39 -19.20 0.92 -1.81
N LEU A 40 -17.98 1.26 -1.38
CA LEU A 40 -17.73 1.74 0.01
C LEU A 40 -18.38 3.10 0.29
N LEU A 41 -18.53 3.93 -0.75
CA LEU A 41 -19.27 5.20 -0.69
C LEU A 41 -20.79 5.02 -0.73
N ASN A 42 -21.30 3.78 -0.87
CA ASN A 42 -22.70 3.46 -1.11
C ASN A 42 -23.29 4.18 -2.34
N ILE A 43 -22.51 4.35 -3.41
CA ILE A 43 -23.02 4.87 -4.70
C ILE A 43 -23.61 3.69 -5.49
N PRO A 44 -24.91 3.65 -5.79
CA PRO A 44 -25.52 2.54 -6.54
C PRO A 44 -25.01 2.43 -7.98
N PRO A 45 -24.99 1.23 -8.61
CA PRO A 45 -24.56 1.04 -10.00
C PRO A 45 -25.40 1.83 -11.01
N GLN A 46 -26.66 2.15 -10.67
CA GLN A 46 -27.57 2.93 -11.50
C GLN A 46 -27.15 4.41 -11.64
N LYS A 47 -26.36 4.93 -10.69
CA LYS A 47 -25.87 6.32 -10.73
C LYS A 47 -24.60 6.42 -11.59
N THR A 48 -24.74 6.08 -12.87
CA THR A 48 -23.62 5.95 -13.82
C THR A 48 -22.79 7.21 -13.98
N LEU A 49 -23.41 8.40 -13.97
CA LEU A 49 -22.70 9.68 -14.04
C LEU A 49 -21.75 9.91 -12.87
N LEU A 50 -22.21 9.65 -11.64
CA LEU A 50 -21.41 9.79 -10.43
C LEU A 50 -20.26 8.78 -10.42
N ARG A 51 -20.52 7.53 -10.83
CA ARG A 51 -19.49 6.49 -10.93
C ARG A 51 -18.44 6.82 -11.99
N ARG A 52 -18.85 7.37 -13.13
CA ARG A 52 -17.93 7.86 -14.16
C ARG A 52 -17.06 9.00 -13.63
N HIS A 53 -17.67 9.98 -12.95
CA HIS A 53 -16.95 11.09 -12.33
C HIS A 53 -15.92 10.62 -11.31
N LEU A 54 -16.34 9.72 -10.40
CA LEU A 54 -15.45 9.11 -9.41
C LEU A 54 -14.31 8.34 -10.07
N ALA A 55 -14.57 7.58 -11.13
CA ALA A 55 -13.55 6.80 -11.83
C ALA A 55 -12.48 7.70 -12.47
N THR A 56 -12.89 8.79 -13.11
CA THR A 56 -11.96 9.79 -13.67
C THR A 56 -11.14 10.45 -12.57
N ALA A 57 -11.79 10.94 -11.52
CA ALA A 57 -11.12 11.57 -10.38
C ALA A 57 -10.13 10.61 -9.68
N PHE A 58 -10.53 9.34 -9.52
CA PHE A 58 -9.69 8.30 -8.94
C PHE A 58 -8.44 8.02 -9.76
N THR A 59 -8.57 7.99 -11.10
CA THR A 59 -7.43 7.80 -12.01
C THR A 59 -6.43 8.95 -11.87
N THR A 60 -6.92 10.19 -11.75
CA THR A 60 -6.08 11.37 -11.49
C THR A 60 -5.41 11.31 -10.11
N LEU A 61 -6.12 10.84 -9.08
CA LEU A 61 -5.59 10.71 -7.71
C LEU A 61 -4.46 9.68 -7.61
N VAL A 62 -4.65 8.51 -8.22
CA VAL A 62 -3.72 7.38 -8.13
C VAL A 62 -2.53 7.54 -9.08
N GLY A 63 -2.74 8.24 -10.20
CA GLY A 63 -1.73 8.48 -11.22
C GLY A 63 -1.63 7.35 -12.24
N MET A 64 -0.96 7.64 -13.36
CA MET A 64 -0.89 6.75 -14.53
C MET A 64 -0.26 5.39 -14.18
N GLN A 65 0.89 5.38 -13.51
CA GLN A 65 1.62 4.14 -13.23
C GLN A 65 0.79 3.16 -12.40
N ALA A 66 0.29 3.61 -11.25
CA ALA A 66 -0.51 2.76 -10.38
C ALA A 66 -1.87 2.39 -11.01
N THR A 67 -2.42 3.20 -11.92
CA THR A 67 -3.60 2.82 -12.71
C THR A 67 -3.29 1.65 -13.66
N LEU A 68 -2.16 1.69 -14.35
CA LEU A 68 -1.73 0.60 -15.23
C LEU A 68 -1.48 -0.68 -14.45
N ASP A 69 -0.76 -0.60 -13.32
CA ASP A 69 -0.47 -1.77 -12.49
C ASP A 69 -1.75 -2.44 -11.97
N LYS A 70 -2.72 -1.65 -11.49
CA LYS A 70 -4.03 -2.16 -11.05
C LYS A 70 -4.81 -2.81 -12.19
N ARG A 71 -4.75 -2.26 -13.40
CA ARG A 71 -5.41 -2.82 -14.60
C ARG A 71 -4.75 -4.14 -15.01
N ASP A 72 -3.43 -4.18 -15.04
CA ASP A 72 -2.69 -5.39 -15.43
C ASP A 72 -2.93 -6.51 -14.41
N TYR A 73 -3.04 -6.17 -13.11
CA TYR A 73 -3.45 -7.11 -12.08
C TYR A 73 -4.90 -7.60 -12.25
N ALA A 74 -5.84 -6.71 -12.60
CA ALA A 74 -7.23 -7.08 -12.87
C ALA A 74 -7.37 -8.01 -14.10
N ASN A 75 -6.44 -7.92 -15.05
CA ASN A 75 -6.38 -8.78 -16.23
C ASN A 75 -5.66 -10.12 -16.00
N ALA A 76 -4.96 -10.27 -14.86
CA ALA A 76 -4.27 -11.51 -14.52
C ALA A 76 -5.26 -12.64 -14.23
N THR A 77 -4.96 -13.85 -14.69
CA THR A 77 -5.80 -15.03 -14.47
C THR A 77 -5.83 -15.42 -12.98
N GLY A 78 -7.03 -15.74 -12.46
CA GLY A 78 -7.22 -16.13 -11.06
C GLY A 78 -7.44 -14.97 -10.08
N HIS A 79 -7.61 -13.75 -10.59
CA HIS A 79 -7.92 -12.58 -9.77
C HIS A 79 -9.30 -12.67 -9.09
N ALA A 80 -9.38 -12.35 -7.80
CA ALA A 80 -10.63 -12.18 -7.06
C ALA A 80 -10.78 -10.71 -6.59
N PRO A 81 -11.87 -10.00 -6.94
CA PRO A 81 -12.06 -8.61 -6.53
C PRO A 81 -12.28 -8.48 -5.03
N LEU A 82 -11.86 -7.33 -4.45
CA LEU A 82 -12.24 -6.95 -3.09
C LEU A 82 -13.76 -6.80 -3.01
N THR A 83 -14.39 -7.68 -2.25
CA THR A 83 -15.80 -7.52 -1.87
C THR A 83 -15.86 -6.85 -0.49
N THR A 84 -16.78 -5.90 -0.31
CA THR A 84 -16.98 -5.21 0.97
C THR A 84 -17.38 -6.16 2.11
N ALA A 85 -17.92 -7.33 1.76
CA ALA A 85 -18.26 -8.41 2.69
C ALA A 85 -17.10 -9.37 3.01
N ALA A 86 -15.92 -9.20 2.40
CA ALA A 86 -14.76 -10.04 2.67
C ALA A 86 -14.27 -9.82 4.11
N LYS A 87 -14.74 -10.68 5.02
CA LYS A 87 -14.30 -10.68 6.42
C LYS A 87 -12.93 -11.30 6.52
N VAL A 88 -11.88 -10.48 6.45
CA VAL A 88 -10.55 -10.89 6.89
C VAL A 88 -10.63 -11.17 8.38
N ARG A 89 -10.70 -12.45 8.74
CA ARG A 89 -10.47 -12.86 10.12
C ARG A 89 -8.95 -12.90 10.28
N PRO A 90 -8.33 -11.93 10.96
CA PRO A 90 -6.93 -12.09 11.31
C PRO A 90 -6.81 -13.42 12.03
N LYS A 91 -5.98 -14.33 11.50
CA LYS A 91 -5.57 -15.50 12.27
C LYS A 91 -5.01 -14.92 13.56
N LYS A 92 -5.59 -15.32 14.69
CA LYS A 92 -5.19 -14.86 16.03
C LYS A 92 -3.71 -15.25 16.19
N LEU A 93 -2.80 -14.38 15.79
CA LEU A 93 -1.39 -14.51 16.10
C LEU A 93 -1.34 -14.34 17.61
N GLY A 94 -1.27 -15.45 18.33
CA GLY A 94 -1.08 -15.43 19.77
C GLY A 94 0.15 -14.59 20.06
N LEU A 95 -0.02 -13.44 20.68
CA LEU A 95 1.07 -12.62 21.24
C LEU A 95 1.84 -13.35 22.36
N THR A 96 1.64 -14.66 22.53
CA THR A 96 2.20 -15.51 23.57
C THR A 96 3.64 -15.96 23.30
N HIS A 97 4.30 -15.48 22.24
CA HIS A 97 5.70 -15.82 21.96
C HIS A 97 6.74 -14.74 22.32
N PHE A 98 6.34 -13.65 23.00
CA PHE A 98 7.30 -12.64 23.49
C PHE A 98 8.27 -13.20 24.57
N SER A 99 7.98 -14.38 25.14
CA SER A 99 8.82 -15.09 26.10
C SER A 99 9.93 -15.96 25.47
N HIS A 100 9.91 -16.20 24.15
CA HIS A 100 10.94 -17.03 23.48
C HIS A 100 12.10 -16.24 22.84
N LEU A 101 12.09 -14.91 22.94
CA LEU A 101 13.23 -14.08 22.51
C LEU A 101 14.50 -14.30 23.34
N ARG A 102 14.41 -14.96 24.51
CA ARG A 102 15.57 -15.23 25.37
C ARG A 102 16.27 -16.57 25.12
N LYS A 103 15.85 -17.35 24.12
CA LYS A 103 16.53 -18.61 23.78
C LYS A 103 16.49 -18.86 22.28
N ARG A 104 17.34 -18.15 21.53
CA ARG A 104 17.63 -18.48 20.13
C ARG A 104 18.74 -19.53 20.08
N SER A 105 18.40 -20.73 19.60
CA SER A 105 19.39 -21.68 19.08
C SER A 105 19.88 -21.16 17.72
N PRO A 106 21.19 -21.22 17.41
CA PRO A 106 21.76 -20.71 16.16
C PRO A 106 21.21 -21.38 14.89
N ASP A 107 20.66 -22.60 15.00
CA ASP A 107 20.23 -23.39 13.83
C ASP A 107 18.91 -22.91 13.18
N ASN A 108 18.15 -22.02 13.83
CA ASN A 108 16.84 -21.56 13.35
C ASN A 108 16.87 -20.16 12.71
N LEU A 109 18.06 -19.64 12.37
CA LEU A 109 18.21 -18.30 11.81
C LEU A 109 17.89 -18.24 10.30
N ALA A 110 18.02 -19.37 9.59
CA ALA A 110 17.79 -19.45 8.15
C ALA A 110 16.30 -19.30 7.77
N ASP A 111 15.38 -19.72 8.65
CA ASP A 111 13.94 -19.73 8.40
C ASP A 111 13.29 -18.33 8.47
N TYR A 112 14.04 -17.33 8.94
CA TYR A 112 13.60 -15.92 8.99
C TYR A 112 14.15 -15.07 7.84
N ILE A 113 14.91 -15.66 6.92
CA ILE A 113 15.35 -14.98 5.72
C ILE A 113 14.21 -15.10 4.71
N CYS A 114 13.40 -14.04 4.59
CA CYS A 114 12.57 -13.89 3.40
C CYS A 114 13.52 -13.79 2.21
N PRO A 115 13.46 -14.69 1.21
CA PRO A 115 14.32 -14.61 0.04
C PRO A 115 14.17 -13.21 -0.56
N ILE A 116 15.26 -12.43 -0.52
CA ILE A 116 15.36 -11.28 -1.40
C ILE A 116 15.39 -11.88 -2.79
N ASP A 117 14.48 -11.44 -3.67
CA ASP A 117 14.44 -11.86 -5.07
C ASP A 117 15.63 -11.22 -5.82
N SER A 118 16.83 -11.63 -5.44
CA SER A 118 18.06 -11.40 -6.18
C SER A 118 18.15 -12.47 -7.26
N GLY A 119 17.39 -12.24 -8.33
CA GLY A 119 17.64 -12.75 -9.68
C GLY A 119 18.25 -14.15 -9.78
N GLY A 120 17.45 -15.18 -9.51
CA GLY A 120 17.75 -16.54 -9.95
C GLY A 120 16.99 -16.82 -11.25
N LEU A 121 17.70 -16.82 -12.38
CA LEU A 121 17.24 -17.49 -13.60
C LEU A 121 16.99 -18.97 -13.30
N SER A 122 15.76 -19.32 -12.91
CA SER A 122 15.28 -20.69 -12.92
C SER A 122 14.20 -20.80 -13.99
N VAL A 123 14.58 -21.40 -15.12
CA VAL A 123 13.67 -21.86 -16.15
C VAL A 123 12.77 -22.94 -15.54
N MET A 124 11.53 -22.58 -15.18
CA MET A 124 10.41 -23.50 -15.25
C MET A 124 9.09 -22.74 -15.46
N ASN A 125 8.54 -22.96 -16.66
CA ASN A 125 7.14 -22.81 -17.06
C ASN A 125 6.38 -21.55 -16.57
N GLY A 126 6.54 -20.48 -17.33
CA GLY A 126 5.41 -19.78 -17.95
C GLY A 126 4.47 -18.98 -17.06
N VAL A 127 4.96 -17.91 -16.42
CA VAL A 127 4.40 -16.54 -16.42
C VAL A 127 5.53 -15.63 -15.90
N SER A 128 6.08 -14.75 -16.75
CA SER A 128 7.03 -13.73 -16.30
C SER A 128 6.33 -12.70 -15.43
N HIS A 129 6.33 -12.90 -14.11
CA HIS A 129 6.20 -11.78 -13.20
C HIS A 129 7.53 -11.02 -13.20
N ARG A 130 7.50 -9.81 -13.75
CA ARG A 130 8.60 -8.86 -13.63
C ARG A 130 8.61 -8.37 -12.18
N PRO A 131 9.64 -8.63 -11.35
CA PRO A 131 9.71 -8.02 -10.04
C PRO A 131 9.92 -6.52 -10.22
N TYR A 132 9.15 -5.77 -9.44
CA TYR A 132 9.18 -4.32 -9.34
C TYR A 132 10.62 -3.87 -9.04
N ALA A 133 11.31 -3.38 -10.06
CA ALA A 133 12.64 -2.82 -9.92
C ALA A 133 12.57 -1.53 -9.10
N GLY A 134 13.17 -1.58 -7.91
CA GLY A 134 13.86 -0.46 -7.29
C GLY A 134 13.00 0.68 -6.75
N VAL A 135 12.71 0.64 -5.45
CA VAL A 135 12.85 1.84 -4.61
C VAL A 135 13.24 1.44 -3.18
N ARG A 136 14.43 1.90 -2.80
CA ARG A 136 14.90 2.33 -1.46
C ARG A 136 16.25 1.71 -1.08
N GLY A 137 17.30 2.28 -1.67
CA GLY A 137 18.51 2.52 -0.90
C GLY A 137 18.13 3.37 0.31
N LEU A 138 18.22 2.76 1.50
CA LEU A 138 18.36 3.50 2.74
C LEU A 138 19.82 3.90 2.81
N SER A 139 20.12 5.18 2.62
CA SER A 139 21.42 5.72 3.01
C SER A 139 21.61 5.47 4.52
N PRO A 140 22.75 4.92 4.97
CA PRO A 140 23.02 4.84 6.39
C PRO A 140 23.23 6.26 6.93
N ILE A 141 22.48 6.58 7.98
CA ILE A 141 22.72 7.72 8.85
C ILE A 141 24.10 7.49 9.47
N LEU A 142 25.09 8.28 9.06
CA LEU A 142 26.34 8.40 9.80
C LEU A 142 26.12 9.34 10.98
N ASP A 143 26.69 8.91 12.09
CA ASP A 143 26.50 9.37 13.45
C ASP A 143 26.89 10.84 13.69
N SER A 144 26.33 11.38 14.76
CA SER A 144 26.72 12.68 15.34
C SER A 144 28.18 12.66 15.78
N GLU A 145 28.95 13.65 15.34
CA GLU A 145 30.11 14.12 16.11
C GLU A 145 29.84 15.55 16.59
N SER A 146 29.75 15.71 17.91
CA SER A 146 29.73 16.99 18.60
C SER A 146 31.11 17.65 18.51
N GLU A 147 31.22 18.82 17.90
CA GLU A 147 32.27 19.77 18.29
C GLU A 147 31.74 21.20 18.40
N LYS A 148 31.73 21.63 19.66
CA LYS A 148 31.53 22.96 20.22
C LYS A 148 32.50 23.98 19.61
N ARG A 149 32.02 25.17 19.17
CA ARG A 149 32.68 26.49 19.38
C ARG A 149 31.87 27.70 18.86
N GLU A 150 31.37 28.46 19.83
CA GLU A 150 31.27 29.93 20.00
C GLU A 150 30.80 30.87 18.85
N PRO A 151 29.88 31.82 19.15
CA PRO A 151 29.55 32.91 18.25
C PRO A 151 30.44 34.14 18.52
N VAL A 152 31.05 34.71 17.49
CA VAL A 152 31.54 36.08 17.53
C VAL A 152 31.02 36.83 16.31
N GLY A 153 30.00 37.66 16.55
CA GLY A 153 30.01 39.01 15.99
C GLY A 153 30.37 40.00 17.10
N PRO A 154 30.42 41.32 16.86
CA PRO A 154 30.46 42.04 15.58
C PRO A 154 31.70 43.00 15.56
N LYS A 155 31.84 43.85 14.53
CA LYS A 155 32.11 45.30 14.69
C LYS A 155 32.28 46.04 13.35
N SER A 156 31.53 47.14 13.27
CA SER A 156 31.70 48.42 12.54
C SER A 156 31.88 48.43 11.03
#